data_AF-A0A5P9HNL4-F1
#
_entry.id   AF-A0A5P9HNL4-F1
#
_cell.length_a   1.000
_cell.length_b   1.000
_cell.length_c   1.000
_cell.angle_alpha   90.00
_cell.angle_beta   90.00
_cell.angle_gamma   90.00
#
_symmetry.space_group_name_H-M   'P 1'
#
loop_
_entity.id
_entity.type
_entity.pdbx_description
1 polymer ?
#
loop_
_entity_poly.entity_id
_entity_poly.type
_entity_poly.pdbx_seq_one_letter_code
_entity_poly.pdbx_strand_id
1 'polypeptide(L)'
;MILLGGISDSGGTDSIVDGDTFKKACYTSVTSLGGRVLSFQEPVVAQNYYYAKVSFPNEENLYILLNSIYPFIAYATSHRAYSMTFKDHKELTTTIRHLYSDMYRVLQQVELNETLRLKEAKSDMVVLNENTLNKWDMDNIKYWKPKTVGEVVFNYWD
;
A
#
# COMPACT_ATOMS: atom_id res chain seq x y z
N MET A 1 7.57 -9.76 8.10
CA MET A 1 8.23 -8.52 7.61
C MET A 1 7.44 -7.81 6.50
N ILE A 2 7.29 -6.48 6.59
CA ILE A 2 6.60 -5.61 5.59
C ILE A 2 7.50 -4.44 5.17
N LEU A 3 8.24 -3.87 6.12
CA LEU A 3 9.19 -2.78 5.88
C LEU A 3 10.45 -3.33 5.19
N LEU A 4 10.44 -3.34 3.87
CA LEU A 4 11.52 -3.85 3.04
C LEU A 4 12.35 -2.70 2.43
N GLY A 5 13.61 -2.95 2.09
CA GLY A 5 14.46 -1.94 1.46
C GLY A 5 13.89 -1.45 0.12
N GLY A 6 13.71 -0.14 -0.02
CA GLY A 6 13.10 0.50 -1.19
C GLY A 6 11.57 0.58 -1.14
N ILE A 7 10.93 0.09 -0.07
CA ILE A 7 9.46 0.09 0.06
C ILE A 7 8.85 1.50 -0.08
N SER A 8 9.60 2.54 0.31
CA SER A 8 9.13 3.91 0.25
C SER A 8 9.41 4.63 -1.07
N ASP A 9 10.16 4.00 -1.98
CA ASP A 9 10.55 4.61 -3.25
C ASP A 9 9.34 4.79 -4.17
N SER A 10 9.28 5.93 -4.86
CA SER A 10 8.24 6.26 -5.83
C SER A 10 8.66 6.01 -7.29
N GLY A 11 9.90 5.58 -7.56
CA GLY A 11 10.37 5.46 -8.95
C GLY A 11 11.75 4.85 -9.20
N GLY A 12 12.22 3.91 -8.37
CA GLY A 12 13.46 3.15 -8.62
C GLY A 12 13.28 2.01 -9.64
N THR A 13 14.28 1.84 -10.50
CA THR A 13 14.34 1.02 -11.75
C THR A 13 14.05 -0.50 -11.64
N ASP A 14 13.67 -1.02 -10.47
CA ASP A 14 13.51 -2.45 -10.19
C ASP A 14 12.14 -2.78 -9.55
N SER A 15 11.07 -2.10 -9.99
CA SER A 15 9.71 -2.48 -9.61
C SER A 15 9.41 -3.91 -10.05
N ILE A 16 8.95 -4.75 -9.13
CA ILE A 16 8.52 -6.13 -9.43
C ILE A 16 7.00 -6.22 -9.63
N VAL A 17 6.31 -5.09 -9.74
CA VAL A 17 4.85 -5.03 -9.93
C VAL A 17 4.48 -4.57 -11.33
N ASP A 18 3.41 -5.14 -11.87
CA ASP A 18 2.85 -4.78 -13.17
C ASP A 18 1.50 -4.09 -12.99
N GLY A 19 1.44 -2.79 -13.31
CA GLY A 19 0.25 -1.97 -13.21
C GLY A 19 -0.91 -2.43 -14.09
N ASP A 20 -0.64 -2.99 -15.27
CA ASP A 20 -1.67 -3.51 -16.17
C ASP A 20 -2.28 -4.79 -15.61
N THR A 21 -1.44 -5.67 -15.05
CA THR A 21 -1.91 -6.87 -14.37
C THR A 21 -2.70 -6.53 -13.10
N PHE A 22 -2.27 -5.53 -12.34
CA PHE A 22 -3.03 -5.03 -11.19
C PHE A 22 -4.39 -4.45 -11.60
N LYS A 23 -4.43 -3.62 -12.65
CA LYS A 23 -5.66 -3.07 -13.19
C LYS A 23 -6.64 -4.19 -13.55
N LYS A 24 -6.19 -5.21 -14.29
CA LYS A 24 -7.02 -6.39 -14.62
C LYS A 24 -7.51 -7.09 -13.35
N ALA A 25 -6.64 -7.31 -12.36
CA ALA A 25 -7.01 -7.93 -11.10
C ALA A 25 -8.10 -7.15 -10.36
N CYS A 26 -8.04 -5.82 -10.34
CA CYS A 26 -9.10 -4.97 -9.79
C CYS A 26 -10.42 -5.16 -10.54
N TYR A 27 -10.43 -5.04 -11.87
CA TYR A 27 -11.66 -5.22 -12.66
C TYR A 27 -12.28 -6.60 -12.47
N THR A 28 -11.48 -7.67 -12.57
CA THR A 28 -11.96 -9.05 -12.41
C THR A 28 -12.51 -9.30 -11.01
N SER A 29 -11.77 -8.94 -9.96
CA SER A 29 -12.19 -9.21 -8.58
C SER A 29 -13.44 -8.42 -8.20
N VAL A 30 -13.47 -7.14 -8.52
CA VAL A 30 -14.58 -6.24 -8.16
C VAL A 30 -15.87 -6.61 -8.90
N THR A 31 -15.79 -6.89 -10.21
CA THR A 31 -16.98 -7.27 -10.99
C THR A 31 -17.55 -8.63 -10.59
N SER A 32 -16.70 -9.60 -10.22
CA SER A 32 -17.15 -10.90 -9.71
C SER A 32 -18.00 -10.81 -8.42
N LEU A 33 -17.85 -9.72 -7.68
CA LEU A 33 -18.58 -9.43 -6.44
C LEU A 33 -19.75 -8.44 -6.66
N GLY A 34 -20.08 -8.13 -7.92
CA GLY A 34 -21.15 -7.19 -8.25
C GLY A 34 -20.80 -5.71 -8.03
N GLY A 35 -19.53 -5.41 -7.76
CA GLY A 35 -19.01 -4.05 -7.64
C GLY A 35 -18.67 -3.42 -9.00
N ARG A 36 -18.20 -2.17 -8.95
CA ARG A 36 -17.72 -1.43 -10.13
C ARG A 36 -16.41 -0.72 -9.82
N VAL A 37 -15.48 -0.75 -10.78
CA VAL A 37 -14.29 0.10 -10.75
C VAL A 37 -14.67 1.46 -11.33
N LEU A 38 -14.54 2.50 -10.53
CA LEU A 38 -14.89 3.87 -10.88
C LEU A 38 -13.72 4.61 -11.56
N SER A 39 -12.50 4.37 -11.09
CA SER A 39 -11.28 4.94 -11.67
C SER A 39 -10.07 4.09 -11.32
N PHE A 40 -9.01 4.23 -12.11
CA PHE A 40 -7.71 3.63 -11.86
C PHE A 40 -6.63 4.69 -12.04
N GLN A 41 -5.65 4.71 -11.15
CA GLN A 41 -4.57 5.68 -11.12
C GLN A 41 -3.23 4.98 -10.92
N GLU A 42 -2.29 5.31 -11.79
CA GLU A 42 -0.88 4.92 -11.67
C GLU A 42 -0.15 5.84 -10.67
N PRO A 43 0.96 5.38 -10.07
CA PRO A 43 1.87 6.22 -9.30
C PRO A 43 2.19 7.51 -10.06
N VAL A 44 2.06 8.63 -9.37
CA VAL A 44 2.52 9.94 -9.84
C VAL A 44 3.75 10.32 -9.02
N VAL A 45 4.44 11.40 -9.40
CA VAL A 45 5.52 11.97 -8.57
C VAL A 45 5.04 12.08 -7.12
N ALA A 46 5.89 11.70 -6.17
CA ALA A 46 5.61 11.64 -4.74
C ALA A 46 4.71 10.49 -4.26
N GLN A 47 3.85 9.92 -5.11
CA GLN A 47 2.93 8.83 -4.73
C GLN A 47 3.53 7.47 -5.07
N ASN A 48 3.85 6.64 -4.07
CA ASN A 48 4.51 5.35 -4.30
C ASN A 48 3.56 4.16 -4.53
N TYR A 49 2.32 4.39 -4.95
CA TYR A 49 1.32 3.32 -5.09
C TYR A 49 0.34 3.57 -6.25
N TYR A 50 -0.15 2.48 -6.83
CA TYR A 50 -1.33 2.48 -7.70
C TYR A 50 -2.59 2.48 -6.84
N TYR A 51 -3.69 3.01 -7.37
CA TYR A 51 -4.99 2.76 -6.75
C TYR A 51 -6.14 2.60 -7.75
N ALA A 52 -7.08 1.73 -7.41
CA ALA A 52 -8.39 1.65 -8.04
C ALA A 52 -9.46 2.12 -7.06
N LYS A 53 -10.26 3.12 -7.46
CA LYS A 53 -11.46 3.51 -6.70
C LYS A 53 -12.61 2.61 -7.13
N VAL A 54 -13.30 1.99 -6.17
CA VAL A 54 -14.34 1.00 -6.42
C VAL A 54 -15.58 1.30 -5.58
N SER A 55 -16.73 0.81 -6.05
CA SER A 55 -18.01 0.91 -5.34
C SER A 55 -18.68 -0.46 -5.28
N PHE A 56 -19.26 -0.79 -4.13
CA PHE A 56 -20.17 -1.93 -3.95
C PHE A 56 -21.58 -1.42 -3.62
N PRO A 57 -22.64 -2.17 -3.96
CA PRO A 57 -24.01 -1.80 -3.60
C PRO A 57 -24.15 -1.61 -2.08
N ASN A 58 -24.71 -0.46 -1.67
CA ASN A 58 -24.95 -0.12 -0.26
C ASN A 58 -23.70 0.02 0.62
N GLU A 59 -22.52 0.19 0.02
CA GLU A 59 -21.27 0.43 0.74
C GLU A 59 -20.64 1.77 0.33
N GLU A 60 -19.82 2.31 1.22
CA GLU A 60 -18.96 3.45 0.87
C GLU A 60 -17.94 3.06 -0.20
N ASN A 61 -17.44 4.06 -0.93
CA ASN A 61 -16.36 3.81 -1.89
C ASN A 61 -15.11 3.29 -1.17
N LEU A 62 -14.45 2.33 -1.80
CA LEU A 62 -13.21 1.75 -1.34
C LEU A 62 -12.11 2.05 -2.35
N TYR A 63 -10.87 2.09 -1.88
CA TYR A 63 -9.67 2.15 -2.70
C TYR A 63 -8.93 0.82 -2.54
N ILE A 64 -8.59 0.19 -3.65
CA ILE A 64 -7.65 -0.94 -3.69
C ILE A 64 -6.29 -0.33 -4.04
N LEU A 65 -5.32 -0.51 -3.15
CA LEU A 65 -3.97 0.05 -3.28
C LEU A 65 -3.00 -1.06 -3.69
N LEU A 66 -1.98 -0.69 -4.46
CA LEU A 66 -0.82 -1.56 -4.74
C LEU A 66 0.46 -0.74 -4.60
N ASN A 67 1.38 -1.17 -3.73
CA ASN A 67 2.69 -0.54 -3.62
C ASN A 67 3.44 -0.64 -4.96
N SER A 68 4.14 0.43 -5.33
CA SER A 68 4.78 0.56 -6.66
C SER A 68 6.06 -0.27 -6.82
N ILE A 69 6.60 -0.85 -5.75
CA ILE A 69 7.81 -1.66 -5.77
C ILE A 69 7.48 -3.12 -5.44
N TYR A 70 6.73 -3.37 -4.37
CA TYR A 70 6.38 -4.70 -3.87
C TYR A 70 4.91 -5.03 -4.13
N PRO A 71 4.55 -6.30 -4.37
CA PRO A 71 3.19 -6.72 -4.68
C PRO A 71 2.29 -6.78 -3.43
N PHE A 72 2.28 -5.69 -2.67
CA PHE A 72 1.49 -5.52 -1.47
C PHE A 72 0.21 -4.78 -1.81
N ILE A 73 -0.91 -5.48 -1.60
CA ILE A 73 -2.25 -4.93 -1.75
C ILE A 73 -2.81 -4.57 -0.39
N ALA A 74 -3.50 -3.44 -0.32
CA ALA A 74 -4.30 -3.05 0.83
C ALA A 74 -5.61 -2.40 0.38
N TYR A 75 -6.53 -2.18 1.31
CA TYR A 75 -7.70 -1.36 1.04
C TYR A 75 -7.84 -0.20 2.01
N ALA A 76 -8.45 0.87 1.53
CA ALA A 76 -8.68 2.08 2.31
C ALA A 76 -10.01 2.74 1.94
N THR A 77 -10.59 3.50 2.86
CA THR A 77 -11.78 4.36 2.60
C THR A 77 -11.39 5.78 2.20
N SER A 78 -10.14 6.17 2.46
CA SER A 78 -9.51 7.42 2.01
C SER A 78 -8.06 7.14 1.63
N HIS A 79 -7.55 7.79 0.58
CA HIS A 79 -6.15 7.67 0.14
C HIS A 79 -5.45 9.04 0.03
N ARG A 80 -6.05 10.11 0.57
CA ARG A 80 -5.45 11.45 0.49
C ARG A 80 -4.17 11.53 1.32
N ALA A 81 -3.25 12.39 0.86
CA ALA A 81 -2.03 12.72 1.59
C ALA A 81 -2.34 12.99 3.08
N TYR A 82 -1.57 12.36 3.96
CA TYR A 82 -1.63 12.49 5.43
C TYR A 82 -2.87 11.91 6.15
N SER A 83 -3.82 11.26 5.47
CA SER A 83 -4.95 10.60 6.16
C SER A 83 -5.51 9.41 5.38
N MET A 84 -4.69 8.37 5.24
CA MET A 84 -5.15 7.09 4.73
C MET A 84 -5.84 6.28 5.83
N THR A 85 -7.06 5.87 5.58
CA THR A 85 -7.82 5.04 6.51
C THR A 85 -7.92 3.63 5.97
N PHE A 86 -7.05 2.74 6.44
CA PHE A 86 -7.07 1.34 6.03
C PHE A 86 -8.30 0.61 6.56
N LYS A 87 -8.88 -0.27 5.73
CA LYS A 87 -10.06 -1.07 6.06
C LYS A 87 -9.94 -2.43 5.40
N ASP A 88 -10.13 -3.50 6.16
CA ASP A 88 -10.20 -4.83 5.57
C ASP A 88 -11.50 -5.04 4.79
N HIS A 89 -11.42 -5.75 3.67
CA HIS A 89 -12.59 -6.20 2.90
C HIS A 89 -12.51 -7.70 2.66
N LYS A 90 -13.36 -8.47 3.35
CA LYS A 90 -13.24 -9.93 3.45
C LYS A 90 -13.45 -10.63 2.11
N GLU A 91 -14.49 -10.27 1.38
CA GLU A 91 -14.88 -10.87 0.10
C GLU A 91 -13.82 -10.58 -0.95
N LEU A 92 -13.44 -9.31 -1.12
CA LEU A 92 -12.33 -8.93 -2.01
C LEU A 92 -11.01 -9.63 -1.65
N THR A 93 -10.67 -9.73 -0.37
CA THR A 93 -9.48 -10.46 0.07
C THR A 93 -9.53 -11.92 -0.32
N THR A 94 -10.69 -12.56 -0.15
CA THR A 94 -10.90 -13.95 -0.52
C THR A 94 -10.75 -14.13 -2.03
N THR A 95 -11.36 -13.25 -2.82
CA THR A 95 -11.29 -13.28 -4.29
C THR A 95 -9.86 -13.06 -4.79
N ILE A 96 -9.16 -12.03 -4.30
CA ILE A 96 -7.79 -11.74 -4.72
C ILE A 96 -6.86 -12.88 -4.33
N ARG A 97 -6.98 -13.42 -3.11
CA ARG A 97 -6.17 -14.58 -2.69
C ARG A 97 -6.48 -15.83 -3.51
N HIS A 98 -7.73 -16.04 -3.92
CA HIS A 98 -8.09 -17.20 -4.74
C HIS A 98 -7.54 -17.12 -6.16
N LEU A 99 -7.61 -15.93 -6.78
CA LEU A 99 -7.23 -15.73 -8.18
C LEU A 99 -5.75 -15.38 -8.38
N TYR A 100 -5.10 -14.81 -7.35
CA TYR A 100 -3.79 -14.17 -7.47
C TYR A 100 -2.88 -14.41 -6.25
N SER A 101 -3.03 -15.54 -5.53
CA SER A 101 -2.22 -15.89 -4.33
C SER A 101 -0.72 -15.76 -4.54
N ASP A 102 -0.25 -16.15 -5.72
CA ASP A 102 1.18 -16.23 -6.02
C ASP A 102 1.72 -14.89 -6.51
N MET A 103 0.83 -13.94 -6.79
CA MET A 103 1.17 -12.61 -7.31
C MET A 103 1.14 -11.55 -6.23
N TYR A 104 0.17 -11.59 -5.32
CA TYR A 104 -0.05 -10.51 -4.35
C TYR A 104 -0.14 -10.99 -2.91
N ARG A 105 0.47 -10.21 -2.02
CA ARG A 105 0.20 -10.30 -0.58
C ARG A 105 -0.81 -9.20 -0.20
N VAL A 106 -2.00 -9.62 0.22
CA VAL A 106 -3.00 -8.71 0.81
C VAL A 106 -2.64 -8.45 2.27
N LEU A 107 -2.21 -7.22 2.57
CA LEU A 107 -1.91 -6.70 3.90
C LEU A 107 -3.19 -6.36 4.64
N GLN A 108 -3.24 -6.71 5.93
CA GLN A 108 -4.39 -6.44 6.79
C GLN A 108 -4.30 -5.05 7.42
N GLN A 109 -5.46 -4.48 7.74
CA GLN A 109 -5.57 -3.21 8.46
C GLN A 109 -4.75 -3.21 9.76
N VAL A 110 -4.70 -4.34 10.49
CA VAL A 110 -3.92 -4.44 11.73
C VAL A 110 -2.41 -4.36 11.49
N GLU A 111 -1.91 -4.92 10.38
CA GLU A 111 -0.50 -4.84 10.00
C GLU A 111 -0.12 -3.41 9.60
N LEU A 112 -1.01 -2.72 8.88
CA LEU A 112 -0.78 -1.36 8.37
C LEU A 112 -0.91 -0.30 9.47
N ASN A 113 -1.77 -0.54 10.46
CA ASN A 113 -1.94 0.37 11.60
C ASN A 113 -0.93 0.11 12.73
N GLU A 114 -0.02 -0.86 12.59
CA GLU A 114 1.07 -1.03 13.55
C GLU A 114 1.86 0.29 13.67
N THR A 115 2.08 0.75 14.90
CA THR A 115 2.88 1.94 15.16
C THR A 115 4.30 1.76 14.65
N LEU A 116 4.79 2.75 13.91
CA LEU A 116 6.19 2.82 13.53
C LEU A 116 7.02 3.23 14.75
N ARG A 117 7.76 2.26 15.29
CA ARG A 117 8.55 2.43 16.51
C ARG A 117 9.93 2.94 16.15
N LEU A 118 10.20 4.18 16.53
CA LEU A 118 11.46 4.87 16.28
C LEU A 118 12.25 4.99 17.58
N LYS A 119 13.56 4.81 17.51
CA LYS A 119 14.48 5.06 18.63
C LYS A 119 15.65 5.90 18.16
N GLU A 120 15.96 6.94 18.93
CA GLU A 120 17.20 7.70 18.73
C GLU A 120 18.40 6.84 19.17
N ALA A 121 19.39 6.76 18.30
CA ALA A 121 20.64 6.06 18.51
C ALA A 121 21.81 7.00 18.20
N LYS A 122 22.36 7.63 19.25
CA LYS A 122 23.48 8.60 19.20
C LYS A 122 23.25 9.76 18.23
N SER A 123 23.57 9.57 16.95
CA SER A 123 23.51 10.56 15.88
C SER A 123 22.49 10.20 14.78
N ASP A 124 21.77 9.10 14.94
CA ASP A 124 20.83 8.60 13.94
C ASP A 124 19.52 8.08 14.57
N MET A 125 18.55 7.78 13.72
CA MET A 125 17.27 7.19 14.09
C MET A 125 17.20 5.76 13.57
N VAL A 126 16.71 4.82 14.37
CA VAL A 126 16.49 3.44 13.95
C VAL A 126 15.01 3.06 14.05
N VAL A 127 14.55 2.29 13.08
CA VAL A 127 13.23 1.64 13.10
C VAL A 127 13.35 0.32 13.86
N LEU A 128 12.54 0.15 14.91
CA LEU A 128 12.52 -1.03 15.77
C LEU A 128 11.58 -2.13 15.28
N ASN A 129 10.64 -1.80 14.38
CA ASN A 129 9.83 -2.81 13.70
C ASN A 129 10.74 -3.73 12.88
N GLU A 130 10.33 -4.99 12.66
CA GLU A 130 11.08 -5.93 11.84
C GLU A 130 11.21 -5.38 10.40
N ASN A 131 12.45 -5.15 9.94
CA ASN A 131 12.68 -4.45 8.68
C ASN A 131 14.03 -4.77 8.00
N THR A 132 14.11 -4.48 6.71
CA THR A 132 15.35 -4.44 5.89
C THR A 132 15.50 -3.09 5.18
N LEU A 133 15.01 -2.01 5.80
CA LEU A 133 14.98 -0.67 5.22
C LEU A 133 16.38 -0.22 4.83
N ASN A 134 16.50 0.40 3.66
CA ASN A 134 17.77 0.94 3.20
C ASN A 134 17.93 2.40 3.69
N LYS A 135 19.07 3.01 3.38
CA LYS A 135 19.35 4.40 3.79
C LYS A 135 18.32 5.39 3.24
N TRP A 136 17.87 5.20 2.00
CA TRP A 136 16.87 6.06 1.37
C TRP A 136 15.54 6.04 2.13
N ASP A 137 15.06 4.84 2.49
CA ASP A 137 13.84 4.71 3.28
C ASP A 137 13.99 5.38 4.65
N MET A 138 15.15 5.20 5.30
CA MET A 138 15.42 5.79 6.61
C MET A 138 15.45 7.32 6.56
N ASP A 139 16.08 7.89 5.53
CA ASP A 139 16.12 9.35 5.31
C ASP A 139 14.70 9.91 5.09
N ASN A 140 13.86 9.21 4.30
CA ASN A 140 12.47 9.59 4.09
C ASN A 140 11.64 9.49 5.38
N ILE A 141 11.75 8.38 6.13
CA ILE A 141 11.04 8.21 7.41
C ILE A 141 11.43 9.33 8.39
N LYS A 142 12.71 9.71 8.43
CA LYS A 142 13.20 10.80 9.27
C LYS A 142 12.60 12.16 8.90
N TYR A 143 12.45 12.41 7.60
CA TYR A 143 11.90 13.66 7.09
C TYR A 143 10.37 13.73 7.28
N TRP A 144 9.65 12.72 6.78
CA TRP A 144 8.18 12.67 6.72
C TRP A 144 7.52 12.29 8.04
N LYS A 145 8.25 11.63 8.93
CA LYS A 145 7.79 11.19 10.26
C LYS A 145 6.46 10.44 10.23
N PRO A 146 6.33 9.39 9.40
CA PRO A 146 5.15 8.53 9.41
C PRO A 146 4.96 7.89 10.79
N LYS A 147 3.71 7.72 11.19
CA LYS A 147 3.28 7.18 12.48
C LYS A 147 3.02 5.69 12.44
N THR A 148 2.67 5.16 11.27
CA THR A 148 2.28 3.76 11.10
C THR A 148 3.10 3.09 9.99
N VAL A 149 3.15 1.76 10.01
CA VAL A 149 3.74 0.96 8.94
C VAL A 149 3.08 1.28 7.59
N GLY A 150 1.75 1.43 7.56
CA GLY A 150 1.00 1.69 6.34
C GLY A 150 1.32 3.05 5.71
N GLU A 151 1.63 4.07 6.51
CA GLU A 151 2.08 5.38 6.01
C GLU A 151 3.47 5.33 5.35
N VAL A 152 4.31 4.34 5.71
CA VAL A 152 5.59 4.09 5.01
C VAL A 152 5.36 3.33 3.71
N VAL A 153 4.54 2.27 3.78
CA VAL A 153 4.29 1.36 2.66
C VAL A 153 3.53 2.04 1.52
N PHE A 154 2.55 2.87 1.85
CA PHE A 154 1.72 3.58 0.89
C PHE A 154 1.80 5.07 1.22
N ASN A 155 2.76 5.74 0.61
CA ASN A 155 3.08 7.13 0.88
C ASN A 155 2.78 8.06 -0.30
N TYR A 156 2.57 9.32 0.07
CA TYR A 156 2.55 10.46 -0.85
C TYR A 156 3.47 11.51 -0.22
N TRP A 157 4.71 11.56 -0.66
CA TRP A 157 5.84 12.27 -0.06
C TRP A 157 6.52 13.18 -1.11
N ASP A 158 6.21 14.48 -1.07
CA ASP A 158 6.59 15.50 -2.08
C ASP A 158 7.93 16.23 -1.86
#